data_AF-A0A8T4J9T0-F1
#
_entry.id   AF-A0A8T4J9T0-F1
#
_cell.length_a   1.000
_cell.length_b   1.000
_cell.length_c   1.000
_cell.angle_alpha   90.00
_cell.angle_beta   90.00
_cell.angle_gamma   90.00
#
_symmetry.space_group_name_H-M   'P 1'
#
loop_
_entity.id
_entity.type
_entity.pdbx_description
1 polymer ?
#
loop_
_entity_poly.entity_id
_entity_poly.type
_entity_poly.pdbx_seq_one_letter_code
_entity_poly.pdbx_strand_id
1 'polypeptide(L)'
;AAHGWAEEDIPDPQDPATRERSCLDWSEPGRPPHAALLEWHRALIALRHAHPVLAHTPLGEAMVEYDADAGWLWLRNGPLHVAVNLSPDGPPALLPLPLRRTVT
;
A
#
# COMPACT_ATOMS: atom_id res chain seq x y z
N ALA A 1 -19.73 18.03 12.55
CA ALA A 1 -19.04 16.73 12.64
C ALA A 1 -17.69 16.82 11.93
N ALA A 2 -16.64 16.14 12.43
CA ALA A 2 -15.23 16.39 12.08
C ALA A 2 -14.59 15.26 11.23
N HIS A 3 -15.29 14.75 10.20
CA HIS A 3 -14.76 13.71 9.30
C HIS A 3 -14.92 14.00 7.79
N GLY A 4 -15.37 15.21 7.41
CA GLY A 4 -15.39 15.63 6.00
C GLY A 4 -16.42 14.93 5.10
N TRP A 5 -17.36 14.19 5.67
CA TRP A 5 -18.47 13.55 4.94
C TRP A 5 -19.76 14.35 5.17
N ALA A 6 -20.61 14.45 4.15
CA ALA A 6 -21.96 14.96 4.34
C ALA A 6 -22.74 13.95 5.19
N GLU A 7 -23.63 14.44 6.06
CA GLU A 7 -24.39 13.60 6.99
C GLU A 7 -25.28 12.59 6.25
N GLU A 8 -25.79 12.98 5.09
CA GLU A 8 -26.54 12.13 4.15
C GLU A 8 -25.72 10.99 3.52
N ASP A 9 -24.38 11.08 3.51
CA ASP A 9 -23.51 10.02 2.98
C ASP A 9 -23.15 8.97 4.04
N ILE A 10 -23.45 9.22 5.32
CA ILE A 10 -23.17 8.30 6.41
C ILE A 10 -24.25 7.21 6.40
N PRO A 11 -23.91 5.94 6.12
CA PRO A 11 -24.89 4.86 6.12
C PRO A 11 -25.48 4.69 7.52
N ASP A 12 -26.80 4.55 7.63
CA ASP A 12 -27.46 4.23 8.89
C ASP A 12 -26.93 2.88 9.41
N PRO A 13 -26.28 2.83 10.58
CA PRO A 13 -25.76 1.58 11.14
C PRO A 13 -26.87 0.59 11.54
N GLN A 14 -28.11 1.05 11.71
CA GLN A 14 -29.26 0.19 12.04
C GLN A 14 -30.00 -0.33 10.80
N ASP A 15 -29.71 0.20 9.60
CA ASP A 15 -30.29 -0.30 8.36
C ASP A 15 -29.66 -1.65 7.98
N PRO A 16 -30.44 -2.74 7.85
CA PRO A 16 -29.94 -4.04 7.37
C PRO A 16 -29.15 -3.95 6.06
N ALA A 17 -29.51 -3.03 5.16
CA ALA A 17 -28.84 -2.83 3.88
C ALA A 17 -27.38 -2.35 4.05
N THR A 18 -27.04 -1.67 5.15
CA THR A 18 -25.66 -1.28 5.48
C THR A 18 -24.80 -2.53 5.76
N ARG A 19 -25.34 -3.51 6.49
CA ARG A 19 -24.67 -4.78 6.75
C ARG A 19 -24.56 -5.62 5.46
N GLU A 20 -25.62 -5.68 4.67
CA GLU A 20 -25.65 -6.45 3.42
C GLU A 20 -24.58 -5.98 2.43
N ARG A 21 -24.47 -4.66 2.21
CA ARG A 21 -23.44 -4.07 1.33
C ARG A 21 -22.01 -4.18 1.87
N SER A 22 -21.84 -4.48 3.16
CA SER A 22 -20.53 -4.64 3.80
C SER A 22 -20.07 -6.11 3.87
N CYS A 23 -20.93 -7.05 3.48
CA CYS A 23 -20.58 -8.47 3.42
C CYS A 23 -19.82 -8.76 2.11
N LEU A 24 -18.77 -9.57 2.20
CA LEU A 24 -17.94 -9.93 1.05
C LEU A 24 -18.72 -10.79 0.04
N ASP A 25 -18.67 -10.40 -1.24
CA ASP A 25 -19.00 -11.30 -2.34
C ASP A 25 -17.79 -12.20 -2.65
N TRP A 26 -17.82 -13.41 -2.12
CA TRP A 26 -16.73 -14.38 -2.29
C TRP A 26 -16.57 -14.90 -3.73
N SER A 27 -17.47 -14.55 -4.66
CA SER A 27 -17.28 -14.83 -6.09
C SER A 27 -16.37 -13.82 -6.79
N GLU A 28 -16.14 -12.63 -6.20
CA GLU A 28 -15.30 -11.58 -6.77
C GLU A 28 -13.89 -12.04 -7.14
N PRO A 29 -13.14 -12.76 -6.28
CA PRO A 29 -11.76 -13.10 -6.60
C PRO A 29 -11.60 -14.01 -7.83
N GLY A 30 -12.67 -14.67 -8.28
CA GLY A 30 -12.69 -15.45 -9.51
C GLY A 30 -12.89 -14.64 -10.80
N ARG A 31 -13.12 -13.32 -10.69
CA ARG A 31 -13.47 -12.43 -11.80
C ARG A 31 -12.41 -11.32 -11.98
N PRO A 32 -12.09 -10.89 -13.22
CA PRO A 32 -11.33 -9.66 -13.44
C PRO A 32 -12.09 -8.42 -12.92
N PRO A 33 -11.40 -7.40 -12.37
CA PRO A 33 -9.96 -7.29 -12.15
C PRO A 33 -9.47 -7.96 -10.84
N HIS A 34 -10.38 -8.39 -9.97
CA HIS A 34 -10.07 -8.90 -8.63
C HIS A 34 -9.14 -10.12 -8.64
N ALA A 35 -9.26 -11.00 -9.63
CA ALA A 35 -8.35 -12.13 -9.80
C ALA A 35 -6.89 -11.69 -9.95
N ALA A 36 -6.62 -10.66 -10.76
CA ALA A 36 -5.27 -10.11 -10.92
C ALA A 36 -4.75 -9.46 -9.64
N LEU A 37 -5.64 -8.76 -8.91
CA LEU A 37 -5.30 -8.17 -7.62
C LEU A 37 -4.96 -9.24 -6.57
N LEU A 38 -5.69 -10.36 -6.54
CA LEU A 38 -5.42 -11.47 -5.64
C LEU A 38 -4.07 -12.13 -5.95
N GLU A 39 -3.76 -12.37 -7.23
CA GLU A 39 -2.46 -12.91 -7.65
C GLU A 39 -1.30 -11.98 -7.27
N TRP A 40 -1.49 -10.66 -7.41
CA TRP A 40 -0.50 -9.69 -6.97
C TRP A 40 -0.25 -9.74 -5.47
N HIS A 41 -1.31 -9.82 -4.64
CA HIS A 41 -1.16 -9.97 -3.19
C HIS A 41 -0.46 -11.29 -2.82
N ARG A 42 -0.79 -12.39 -3.48
CA ARG A 42 -0.13 -13.69 -3.28
C ARG A 42 1.37 -13.60 -3.58
N ALA A 43 1.75 -12.93 -4.67
CA ALA A 43 3.14 -12.71 -5.03
C ALA A 43 3.90 -11.89 -3.97
N LEU A 44 3.30 -10.80 -3.45
CA LEU A 44 3.90 -9.99 -2.39
C LEU A 44 4.07 -10.75 -1.07
N ILE A 45 3.08 -11.57 -0.70
CA ILE A 45 3.15 -12.43 0.49
C ILE A 45 4.26 -13.48 0.31
N ALA A 46 4.34 -14.13 -0.85
CA ALA A 46 5.38 -15.10 -1.16
C ALA A 46 6.78 -14.47 -1.09
N LEU A 47 6.96 -13.27 -1.66
CA LEU A 47 8.21 -12.50 -1.56
C LEU A 47 8.60 -12.23 -0.11
N ARG A 48 7.64 -11.79 0.73
CA ARG A 48 7.88 -11.56 2.17
C ARG A 48 8.30 -12.83 2.90
N HIS A 49 7.74 -13.99 2.54
CA HIS A 49 8.13 -15.27 3.11
C HIS A 49 9.52 -15.74 2.65
N ALA A 50 9.87 -15.52 1.39
CA ALA A 50 11.17 -15.92 0.82
C ALA A 50 12.35 -15.13 1.39
N HIS A 51 12.10 -13.94 1.94
CA HIS A 51 13.13 -13.07 2.51
C HIS A 51 12.80 -12.74 3.97
N PRO A 52 13.25 -13.55 4.95
CA PRO A 52 12.92 -13.37 6.38
C PRO A 52 13.24 -11.98 6.93
N VAL A 53 14.28 -11.32 6.38
CA VAL A 53 14.61 -9.94 6.74
C VAL A 53 13.46 -8.96 6.47
N LEU A 54 12.65 -9.20 5.44
CA LEU A 54 11.46 -8.40 5.14
C LEU A 54 10.31 -8.68 6.12
N ALA A 55 10.25 -9.89 6.68
CA ALA A 55 9.18 -10.31 7.59
C ALA A 55 9.43 -9.86 9.05
N HIS A 56 10.68 -9.60 9.42
CA HIS A 56 11.08 -9.39 10.82
C HIS A 56 11.67 -8.01 11.12
N THR A 57 11.67 -7.07 10.15
CA THR A 57 12.17 -5.72 10.42
C THR A 57 11.11 -4.91 11.20
N PRO A 58 11.41 -4.38 12.40
CA PRO A 58 10.46 -3.59 13.18
C PRO A 58 10.00 -2.36 12.43
N LEU A 59 8.68 -2.10 12.39
CA LEU A 59 8.14 -0.91 11.74
C LEU A 59 8.64 0.40 12.35
N GLY A 60 9.01 0.41 13.64
CA GLY A 60 9.57 1.58 14.32
C GLY A 60 10.95 2.01 13.82
N GLU A 61 11.65 1.17 13.04
CA GLU A 61 12.94 1.49 12.42
C GLU A 61 12.80 1.96 10.96
N ALA A 62 11.57 1.98 10.45
CA ALA A 62 11.29 2.44 9.10
C ALA A 62 11.54 3.95 8.99
N MET A 63 12.25 4.36 7.95
CA MET A 63 12.43 5.74 7.55
C MET A 63 11.60 6.00 6.29
N VAL A 64 10.93 7.14 6.23
CA VAL A 64 10.19 7.58 5.04
C VAL A 64 10.69 8.97 4.66
N GLU A 65 11.07 9.13 3.40
CA GLU A 65 11.32 10.41 2.76
C GLU A 65 10.32 10.57 1.62
N TYR A 66 9.86 11.79 1.37
CA TYR A 66 8.91 12.06 0.29
C TYR A 66 9.02 13.51 -0.16
N ASP A 67 8.55 13.75 -1.38
CA ASP A 67 8.28 15.08 -1.91
C ASP A 67 6.86 15.07 -2.48
N ALA A 68 5.96 15.80 -1.83
CA ALA A 68 4.57 15.84 -2.23
C ALA A 68 4.37 16.60 -3.55
N ASP A 69 5.16 17.64 -3.79
CA ASP A 69 5.08 18.45 -5.00
C ASP A 69 5.67 17.69 -6.20
N ALA A 70 6.77 16.96 -5.99
CA ALA A 70 7.35 16.06 -7.00
C ALA A 70 6.65 14.69 -7.08
N GLY A 71 5.74 14.37 -6.17
CA GLY A 71 4.88 13.19 -6.22
C GLY A 71 5.59 11.86 -5.98
N TRP A 72 6.61 11.79 -5.12
CA TRP A 72 7.29 10.53 -4.81
C TRP A 72 7.42 10.27 -3.32
N LEU A 73 7.49 8.98 -2.96
CA LEU A 73 7.75 8.48 -1.62
C LEU A 73 8.82 7.39 -1.66
N TRP A 74 9.76 7.44 -0.73
CA TRP A 74 10.75 6.39 -0.51
C TRP A 74 10.70 5.91 0.94
N LEU A 75 10.41 4.62 1.11
CA LEU A 75 10.45 3.89 2.36
C LEU A 75 11.75 3.09 2.43
N ARG A 76 12.45 3.19 3.56
CA ARG A 76 13.57 2.33 3.93
C ARG A 76 13.22 1.59 5.22
N ASN A 77 13.29 0.27 5.22
CA ASN A 77 13.11 -0.54 6.42
C ASN A 77 14.18 -1.64 6.46
N GLY A 78 15.22 -1.46 7.26
CA GLY A 78 16.40 -2.33 7.21
C GLY A 78 17.03 -2.35 5.80
N PRO A 79 17.23 -3.53 5.17
CA PRO A 79 17.75 -3.63 3.80
C PRO A 79 16.67 -3.44 2.71
N LEU A 80 15.40 -3.29 3.09
CA LEU A 80 14.32 -3.03 2.13
C LEU A 80 14.27 -1.56 1.75
N HIS A 81 14.29 -1.29 0.45
CA HIS A 81 14.03 0.02 -0.11
C HIS A 81 12.82 -0.08 -1.05
N VAL A 82 11.76 0.68 -0.78
CA VAL A 82 10.57 0.77 -1.62
C VAL A 82 10.41 2.21 -2.06
N ALA A 83 10.47 2.45 -3.37
CA ALA A 83 10.19 3.74 -3.96
C ALA A 83 8.86 3.69 -4.70
N VAL A 84 8.03 4.70 -4.48
CA VAL A 84 6.71 4.84 -5.10
C VAL A 84 6.68 6.18 -5.83
N ASN A 85 6.44 6.11 -7.14
CA ASN A 85 6.06 7.28 -7.90
C ASN A 85 4.53 7.38 -7.88
N LEU A 86 4.02 8.44 -7.28
CA LEU A 86 2.60 8.75 -7.17
C LEU A 86 2.14 9.73 -8.25
N SER A 87 3.03 10.18 -9.14
CA SER A 87 2.64 10.97 -10.31
C SER A 87 1.95 10.04 -11.33
N PRO A 88 0.65 10.22 -11.62
CA PRO A 88 -0.08 9.31 -12.51
C PRO A 88 0.45 9.33 -13.95
N ASP A 89 0.83 10.52 -14.44
CA ASP A 89 1.37 10.75 -15.80
C ASP A 89 2.65 11.59 -15.80
N GLY A 90 3.29 11.74 -14.63
CA GLY A 90 4.50 12.54 -14.48
C GLY A 90 5.74 11.84 -15.04
N PRO A 91 6.83 12.60 -15.27
CA PRO A 91 8.11 12.02 -15.64
C PRO A 91 8.62 11.09 -14.53
N PRO A 92 9.58 10.19 -14.83
CA PRO A 92 10.28 9.45 -13.79
C PRO A 92 10.86 10.40 -12.72
N ALA A 93 10.58 10.11 -11.45
CA ALA A 93 11.14 10.87 -10.34
C ALA A 93 12.61 10.50 -10.11
N LEU A 94 13.44 11.50 -9.80
CA LEU A 94 14.81 11.30 -9.34
C LEU A 94 14.81 11.19 -7.81
N LEU A 95 15.30 10.06 -7.30
CA LEU A 95 15.31 9.77 -5.87
C LEU A 95 16.72 9.93 -5.30
N PRO A 96 16.88 10.57 -4.13
CA PRO A 96 18.16 10.74 -3.47
C PRO A 96 18.58 9.45 -2.73
N LEU A 97 18.63 8.31 -3.44
CA LEU A 97 19.03 7.04 -2.81
C LEU A 97 20.47 7.14 -2.30
N PRO A 98 20.75 6.75 -1.04
CA PRO A 98 22.11 6.73 -0.53
C PRO A 98 22.95 5.78 -1.39
N LEU A 99 24.12 6.23 -1.84
CA LEU A 99 25.08 5.40 -2.56
C LEU A 99 25.40 4.19 -1.69
N ARG A 100 25.32 2.98 -2.28
CA ARG A 100 25.60 1.72 -1.58
C ARG A 100 26.94 1.85 -0.84
N ARG A 101 26.92 1.76 0.49
CA ARG A 101 28.15 1.44 1.23
C ARG A 101 28.47 -0.01 0.92
N THR A 102 29.50 -0.25 0.12
CA THR A 102 30.14 -1.55 0.01
C THR A 102 30.64 -1.90 1.41
N VAL A 103 29.96 -2.83 2.10
CA VAL A 103 30.50 -3.42 3.32
C VAL A 103 31.76 -4.18 2.88
N THR A 104 32.91 -3.70 3.35
CA THR A 104 34.21 -4.37 3.20
C THR A 104 34.36 -5.42 4.29
#